data_AF-A0A0S8CL97-F1
#
_entry.id   AF-A0A0S8CL97-F1
#
_cell.length_a   1.000
_cell.length_b   1.000
_cell.length_c   1.000
_cell.angle_alpha   90.00
_cell.angle_beta   90.00
_cell.angle_gamma   90.00
#
_symmetry.space_group_name_H-M   'P 1'
#
loop_
_entity.id
_entity.type
_entity.pdbx_description
1 polymer ?
#
loop_
_entity_poly.entity_id
_entity_poly.type
_entity_poly.pdbx_seq_one_letter_code
_entity_poly.pdbx_strand_id
1 'polypeptide(L)'
;MIVDVHTHVPTHVSEVPPEEEIVNKQMRPDRPIRITTNHHDFFKAIEPVDRVISFGIAMPPDRPAVIGEKDAKKANDATAAL
;
A
#
# COMPACT_ATOMS: atom_id res chain seq x y z
N MET A 1 20.80 11.43 1.81
CA MET A 1 19.95 10.78 0.81
C MET A 1 19.37 9.51 1.42
N ILE A 2 18.06 9.48 1.65
CA ILE A 2 17.30 8.35 2.19
C ILE A 2 16.61 7.64 1.03
N VAL A 3 16.80 6.34 0.92
CA VAL A 3 16.15 5.49 -0.09
C VAL A 3 15.28 4.48 0.63
N ASP A 4 13.98 4.52 0.38
CA ASP A 4 13.05 3.47 0.82
C ASP A 4 13.07 2.35 -0.24
N VAL A 5 13.63 1.20 0.15
CA VAL A 5 13.85 0.05 -0.75
C VAL A 5 12.62 -0.85 -0.86
N HIS A 6 11.60 -0.67 -0.03
CA HIS A 6 10.42 -1.51 -0.05
C HIS A 6 9.20 -0.82 0.55
N THR A 7 8.32 -0.36 -0.33
CA THR A 7 7.02 0.17 0.07
C THR A 7 5.90 -0.25 -0.86
N HIS A 8 4.67 -0.08 -0.39
CA HIS A 8 3.46 -0.31 -1.16
C HIS A 8 2.59 0.95 -1.14
N VAL A 9 2.11 1.38 -2.31
CA VAL A 9 1.13 2.48 -2.38
C VAL A 9 -0.24 1.95 -1.93
N PRO A 10 -0.95 2.65 -1.03
CA PRO A 10 -2.31 2.30 -0.66
C PRO A 10 -3.26 2.29 -1.86
N THR A 11 -4.33 1.50 -1.81
CA THR A 11 -5.31 1.42 -2.90
C THR A 11 -6.27 2.61 -2.95
N HIS A 12 -6.52 3.25 -1.81
CA HIS A 12 -7.42 4.40 -1.73
C HIS A 12 -6.69 5.68 -2.13
N VAL A 13 -7.11 6.25 -3.27
CA VAL A 13 -6.59 7.54 -3.74
C VAL A 13 -7.05 8.69 -2.84
N SER A 14 -8.24 8.59 -2.25
CA SER A 14 -8.89 9.63 -1.44
C SER A 14 -9.26 9.09 -0.05
N GLU A 15 -10.19 9.74 0.67
CA GLU A 15 -10.63 9.24 1.99
C GLU A 15 -11.05 7.77 1.95
N VAL A 16 -10.73 7.08 3.04
CA VAL A 16 -11.12 5.69 3.24
C VAL A 16 -12.57 5.69 3.75
N PRO A 17 -13.50 4.97 3.10
CA PRO A 17 -14.85 4.83 3.61
C PRO A 17 -14.86 4.19 5.02
N PRO A 18 -15.70 4.66 5.96
CA PRO A 18 -15.72 4.14 7.33
C PRO A 18 -15.90 2.61 7.42
N GLU A 19 -16.65 2.02 6.50
CA GLU A 19 -16.91 0.58 6.41
C GLU A 19 -15.70 -0.24 5.93
N GLU A 20 -14.70 0.40 5.33
CA GLU A 20 -13.47 -0.22 4.85
C GLU A 20 -12.27 0.02 5.80
N GLU A 21 -12.45 0.81 6.86
CA GLU A 21 -11.40 1.09 7.83
C GLU A 21 -11.08 -0.14 8.69
N ILE A 22 -9.80 -0.54 8.68
CA ILE A 22 -9.30 -1.62 9.51
C ILE A 22 -8.31 -1.05 10.53
N VAL A 23 -8.52 -1.40 11.80
CA VAL A 23 -7.63 -1.07 12.91
C VAL A 23 -6.97 -2.34 13.43
N ASN A 24 -5.63 -2.35 13.43
CA ASN A 24 -4.83 -3.42 13.98
C ASN A 24 -4.41 -3.11 15.43
N LYS A 25 -4.67 -4.04 16.35
CA LYS A 25 -4.34 -3.92 17.78
C LYS A 25 -3.10 -4.73 18.20
N GLN A 26 -2.46 -5.43 17.26
CA GLN A 26 -1.39 -6.40 17.51
C GLN A 26 -0.02 -5.96 16.99
N MET A 27 0.02 -5.20 15.89
CA MET A 27 1.26 -4.73 15.24
C MET A 27 2.08 -3.79 16.13
N ARG A 28 1.44 -3.17 17.11
CA ARG A 28 2.06 -2.23 18.03
C ARG A 28 1.61 -2.54 19.46
N PRO A 29 2.54 -2.65 20.42
CA PRO A 29 2.19 -2.94 21.80
C PRO A 29 1.64 -1.72 22.55
N ASP A 30 1.96 -0.51 22.08
CA ASP A 30 1.63 0.76 22.74
C ASP A 30 0.25 1.31 22.35
N ARG A 31 -0.23 1.01 21.14
CA ARG A 31 -1.50 1.55 20.65
C ARG A 31 -2.07 0.76 19.47
N PRO A 32 -3.40 0.80 19.28
CA PRO A 32 -4.00 0.41 18.01
C PRO A 32 -3.51 1.33 16.89
N ILE A 33 -3.37 0.76 15.69
CA ILE A 33 -3.01 1.51 14.47
C ILE A 33 -4.02 1.26 13.37
N ARG A 34 -4.41 2.32 12.65
CA ARG A 34 -5.19 2.19 11.42
C ARG A 34 -4.27 1.66 10.32
N ILE A 35 -4.66 0.58 9.65
CA ILE A 35 -3.87 -0.05 8.59
C ILE A 35 -4.43 0.20 7.18
N THR A 36 -5.72 0.55 7.06
CA THR A 36 -6.27 1.06 5.81
C THR A 36 -5.95 2.55 5.72
N THR A 37 -5.09 2.93 4.78
CA THR A 37 -4.62 4.30 4.58
C THR A 37 -4.91 4.77 3.15
N ASN A 38 -4.65 6.05 2.88
CA ASN A 38 -4.81 6.62 1.54
C ASN A 38 -3.50 7.23 1.02
N HIS A 39 -3.53 7.71 -0.22
CA HIS A 39 -2.38 8.36 -0.85
C HIS A 39 -1.88 9.57 -0.06
N HIS A 40 -2.76 10.37 0.55
CA HIS A 40 -2.34 11.53 1.34
C HIS A 40 -1.50 11.12 2.55
N ASP A 41 -1.93 10.09 3.29
CA ASP A 41 -1.16 9.52 4.39
C ASP A 41 0.20 9.02 3.93
N PHE A 42 0.23 8.32 2.79
CA PHE A 42 1.44 7.77 2.20
C PHE A 42 2.44 8.89 1.87
N PHE A 43 2.03 9.90 1.08
CA PHE A 43 2.92 10.99 0.68
C PHE A 43 3.46 11.79 1.87
N LYS A 44 2.64 11.96 2.91
CA LYS A 44 3.08 12.57 4.17
C LYS A 44 4.10 11.71 4.91
N ALA A 45 3.91 10.40 4.95
CA ALA A 45 4.83 9.48 5.63
C ALA A 45 6.19 9.37 4.93
N ILE A 46 6.22 9.49 3.59
CA ILE A 46 7.45 9.42 2.80
C ILE A 46 8.13 10.78 2.57
N GLU A 47 7.62 11.87 3.14
CA GLU A 47 8.24 13.21 3.04
C GLU A 47 9.77 13.24 3.31
N PRO A 48 10.33 12.50 4.30
CA PRO A 48 11.78 12.50 4.51
C PRO A 48 12.57 11.62 3.52
N VAL A 49 11.91 10.92 2.59
CA VAL A 49 12.53 9.96 1.66
C VAL A 49 12.85 10.65 0.33
N ASP A 50 14.11 10.56 -0.12
CA ASP A 50 14.54 11.17 -1.39
C ASP A 50 14.17 10.32 -2.62
N ARG A 51 14.16 8.99 -2.48
CA ARG A 51 13.83 8.01 -3.54
C ARG A 51 13.11 6.81 -2.97
N VAL A 52 12.17 6.27 -3.73
CA VAL A 52 11.37 5.12 -3.31
C VAL A 52 11.34 4.04 -4.38
N ILE A 53 11.46 2.78 -3.95
CA ILE A 53 11.14 1.61 -4.75
C ILE A 53 9.77 1.12 -4.28
N SER A 54 8.76 1.36 -5.12
CA SER A 54 7.38 0.99 -4.81
C SER A 54 6.96 -0.27 -5.56
N PHE A 55 6.24 -1.13 -4.86
CA PHE A 55 5.72 -2.39 -5.37
C PHE A 55 4.19 -2.40 -5.31
N GLY A 56 3.56 -3.03 -6.29
CA GLY A 56 2.13 -3.37 -6.19
C GLY A 56 1.88 -4.25 -4.96
N ILE A 57 0.76 -4.03 -4.28
CA ILE A 57 0.35 -4.90 -3.16
C ILE A 57 0.06 -6.29 -3.72
N ALA A 58 0.79 -7.29 -3.25
CA ALA A 58 0.53 -8.68 -3.61
C ALA A 58 -0.88 -9.07 -3.14
N MET A 59 -1.79 -9.28 -4.09
CA MET A 59 -3.15 -9.67 -3.78
C MET A 59 -3.21 -11.15 -3.41
N PRO A 60 -3.92 -11.53 -2.33
CA PRO A 60 -4.24 -12.92 -2.04
C PRO A 60 -4.94 -13.56 -3.24
N PRO A 61 -4.65 -14.85 -3.54
CA PRO A 61 -5.18 -15.53 -4.73
C PRO A 61 -6.71 -15.66 -4.74
N ASP A 62 -7.36 -15.46 -3.58
CA ASP A 62 -8.80 -15.56 -3.35
C ASP A 62 -9.55 -14.21 -3.39
N ARG A 63 -8.85 -13.08 -3.60
CA ARG A 63 -9.49 -11.76 -3.70
C ARG A 63 -9.52 -11.24 -5.15
N PRO A 64 -10.59 -10.54 -5.58
CA PRO A 64 -10.61 -9.91 -6.89
C PRO A 64 -9.49 -8.88 -6.99
N ALA A 65 -8.64 -9.01 -8.02
CA ALA A 65 -7.57 -8.06 -8.30
C ALA A 65 -8.19 -6.67 -8.53
N VAL A 66 -7.77 -5.68 -7.74
CA VAL A 66 -8.21 -4.29 -7.87
C VAL A 66 -7.48 -3.60 -9.03
N ILE A 67 -6.40 -4.21 -9.55
CA ILE A 67 -5.61 -3.69 -10.66
C ILE A 67 -5.23 -4.84 -11.58
N GLY A 68 -5.85 -4.89 -12.76
CA GLY A 68 -5.44 -5.53 -14.03
C GLY A 68 -4.94 -6.99 -14.04
N GLU A 69 -3.88 -7.31 -13.29
CA GLU A 69 -3.12 -8.55 -13.38
C GLU A 69 -3.45 -9.49 -12.20
N LYS A 70 -3.94 -10.69 -12.54
CA LYS A 70 -4.34 -11.73 -11.58
C LYS A 70 -3.20 -12.70 -11.26
N ASP A 71 -2.18 -12.76 -12.10
CA ASP A 71 -0.97 -13.53 -11.86
C ASP A 71 0.02 -12.71 -11.02
N ALA A 72 0.16 -13.06 -9.75
CA ALA A 72 1.06 -12.38 -8.81
C ALA A 72 2.52 -12.32 -9.32
N LYS A 73 2.95 -13.27 -10.18
CA LYS A 73 4.29 -13.24 -10.77
C LYS A 73 4.48 -12.15 -11.81
N LYS A 74 3.39 -11.64 -12.40
CA LYS A 74 3.40 -10.64 -13.47
C LYS A 74 2.99 -9.24 -13.01
N ALA A 75 2.55 -9.10 -11.76
CA ALA A 75 2.05 -7.84 -11.21
C ALA A 75 3.07 -6.68 -11.34
N ASN A 76 4.36 -6.96 -11.13
CA ASN A 76 5.41 -5.95 -11.26
C ASN A 76 5.65 -5.55 -12.72
N ASP A 77 5.69 -6.51 -13.65
CA ASP A 77 5.86 -6.23 -15.09
C ASP A 77 4.68 -5.43 -15.64
N ALA A 78 3.46 -5.78 -15.23
CA ALA A 78 2.25 -5.06 -15.60
C ALA A 78 2.24 -3.63 -15.06
N THR A 79 2.73 -3.43 -13.82
CA THR A 79 2.86 -2.11 -13.21
C THR A 79 3.92 -1.25 -13.93
N ALA A 80 5.04 -1.85 -14.34
CA ALA A 80 6.11 -1.16 -15.05
C ALA A 80 5.74 -0.71 -16.48
N ALA A 81 4.67 -1.26 -17.05
CA ALA A 81 4.21 -0.96 -18.41
C ALA A 81 3.17 0.18 -18.49
N LEU A 82 2.70 0.70 -17.34
CA LEU A 82 1.78 1.83 -17.23
C LEU A 82 2.52 3.17 -17.27
#